data_AF-A0A957NAM5-F1
#
_entry.id   AF-A0A957NAM5-F1
#
_cell.length_a   1.000
_cell.length_b   1.000
_cell.length_c   1.000
_cell.angle_alpha   90.00
_cell.angle_beta   90.00
_cell.angle_gamma   90.00
#
_symmetry.space_group_name_H-M   'P 1'
#
loop_
_entity.id
_entity.type
_entity.pdbx_description
1 polymer ?
#
loop_
_entity_poly.entity_id
_entity_poly.type
_entity_poly.pdbx_seq_one_letter_code
_entity_poly.pdbx_strand_id
1 'polypeptide(L)'
;MKQLTVRGVNDELHRALQNEAEKQGVSVNGLVLKFLKESVGLAYEATSREQKFDDLDFLIGAWSQADEAEFANLLQTQRTLDSELWS
;
A
#
# COMPACT_ATOMS: atom_id res chain seq x y z
N MET A 1 -4.79 19.34 4.24
CA MET A 1 -5.71 18.20 4.06
C MET A 1 -7.09 18.61 4.51
N LYS A 2 -8.14 18.23 3.78
CA LYS A 2 -9.54 18.42 4.20
C LYS A 2 -10.09 17.05 4.56
N GLN A 3 -10.75 16.93 5.71
CA GLN A 3 -11.36 15.69 6.19
C GLN A 3 -12.88 15.80 6.08
N LEU A 4 -13.51 14.79 5.50
CA LEU A 4 -14.95 14.65 5.42
C LEU A 4 -15.36 13.36 6.12
N THR A 5 -16.32 13.45 7.05
CA THR A 5 -16.92 12.28 7.70
C THR A 5 -18.32 12.08 7.14
N VAL A 6 -18.56 10.96 6.47
CA VAL A 6 -19.88 10.59 5.94
C VAL A 6 -20.65 9.84 7.02
N ARG A 7 -21.73 10.44 7.53
CA ARG A 7 -22.63 9.81 8.51
C ARG A 7 -23.80 9.13 7.79
N GLY A 8 -24.42 8.14 8.43
CA GLY A 8 -25.60 7.45 7.87
C GLY A 8 -25.28 6.29 6.93
N VAL A 9 -24.02 5.84 6.88
CA VAL A 9 -23.65 4.60 6.18
C VAL A 9 -24.12 3.42 7.02
N ASN A 10 -25.23 2.79 6.62
CA ASN A 10 -25.75 1.58 7.26
C ASN A 10 -24.95 0.34 6.82
N ASP A 11 -25.19 -0.80 7.47
CA ASP A 11 -24.43 -2.03 7.21
C ASP A 11 -24.59 -2.54 5.77
N GLU A 12 -25.77 -2.36 5.18
CA GLU A 12 -26.04 -2.75 3.79
C GLU A 12 -25.20 -1.92 2.81
N LEU A 13 -25.21 -0.59 2.95
CA LEU A 13 -24.40 0.31 2.13
C LEU A 13 -22.91 0.07 2.35
N HIS A 14 -22.50 -0.18 3.60
CA HIS A 14 -21.10 -0.48 3.92
C HIS A 14 -20.62 -1.73 3.19
N ARG A 15 -21.41 -2.82 3.23
CA ARG A 15 -21.10 -4.07 2.51
C ARG A 15 -21.09 -3.88 1.00
N ALA A 16 -22.05 -3.14 0.46
CA ALA A 16 -22.09 -2.85 -0.98
C ALA A 16 -20.83 -2.09 -1.44
N LEU A 17 -20.38 -1.11 -0.65
CA LEU A 17 -19.15 -0.36 -0.93
C LEU A 17 -17.90 -1.24 -0.81
N GLN A 18 -17.82 -2.12 0.19
CA GLN A 18 -16.70 -3.06 0.32
C GLN A 18 -16.61 -4.01 -0.88
N ASN A 19 -17.73 -4.66 -1.24
CA ASN A 19 -17.78 -5.61 -2.35
C ASN A 19 -17.38 -4.96 -3.68
N GLU A 20 -17.87 -3.74 -3.93
CA GLU A 20 -17.53 -3.03 -5.17
C GLU A 20 -16.07 -2.55 -5.18
N ALA A 21 -15.52 -2.17 -4.02
CA ALA A 21 -14.12 -1.79 -3.88
C ALA A 21 -13.19 -2.99 -4.14
N GLU A 22 -13.51 -4.16 -3.59
CA GLU A 22 -12.79 -5.42 -3.86
C GLU A 22 -12.84 -5.79 -5.34
N LYS A 23 -14.02 -5.70 -5.96
CA LYS A 23 -14.21 -5.98 -7.39
C LYS A 23 -13.40 -5.04 -8.29
N GLN A 24 -13.25 -3.77 -7.91
CA GLN A 24 -12.45 -2.78 -8.65
C GLN A 24 -10.97 -2.77 -8.25
N GLY A 25 -10.56 -3.53 -7.23
CA GLY A 25 -9.18 -3.57 -6.74
C GLY A 25 -8.71 -2.27 -6.07
N VAL A 26 -9.64 -1.48 -5.52
CA VAL A 26 -9.36 -0.18 -4.88
C VAL A 26 -9.79 -0.16 -3.42
N SER A 27 -9.30 0.81 -2.63
CA SER A 27 -9.82 1.02 -1.27
C SER A 27 -11.25 1.58 -1.28
N VAL A 28 -12.02 1.31 -0.23
CA VAL A 28 -13.38 1.88 -0.05
C VAL A 28 -13.36 3.41 -0.11
N ASN A 29 -12.35 4.05 0.49
CA ASN A 29 -12.21 5.50 0.41
C ASN A 29 -11.94 5.97 -1.04
N GLY A 30 -11.10 5.26 -1.79
CA GLY A 30 -10.85 5.54 -3.21
C GLY A 30 -12.12 5.44 -4.05
N LEU A 31 -12.94 4.43 -3.81
CA LEU A 31 -14.24 4.25 -4.45
C LEU A 31 -15.21 5.39 -4.13
N VAL A 32 -15.33 5.77 -2.85
CA VAL A 32 -16.19 6.89 -2.43
C VAL A 32 -15.75 8.21 -3.06
N LEU A 33 -14.44 8.48 -3.11
CA LEU A 33 -13.90 9.67 -3.76
C LEU A 33 -14.18 9.67 -5.27
N LYS A 34 -14.08 8.51 -5.94
CA LYS A 34 -14.45 8.35 -7.34
C LYS A 34 -15.92 8.72 -7.56
N PHE A 35 -16.84 8.15 -6.80
CA PHE A 35 -18.27 8.46 -6.91
C PHE A 35 -18.59 9.93 -6.62
N LEU A 36 -17.96 10.53 -5.61
CA LEU A 36 -18.13 11.95 -5.31
C LEU A 36 -17.68 12.82 -6.48
N LYS A 37 -16.48 12.58 -7.03
CA LYS A 37 -15.97 13.29 -8.21
C LYS A 37 -16.91 13.15 -9.39
N GLU A 38 -17.38 11.95 -9.67
CA GLU A 38 -18.33 11.68 -10.76
C GLU A 38 -19.64 12.46 -10.57
N SER A 39 -20.20 12.45 -9.35
CA SER A 39 -21.48 13.11 -9.07
C SER A 39 -21.45 14.63 -9.23
N VAL A 40 -20.29 15.28 -9.02
CA VAL A 40 -20.14 16.74 -9.15
C VAL A 40 -19.58 17.16 -10.52
N GLY A 41 -19.54 16.25 -11.50
CA GLY A 41 -19.02 16.53 -12.85
C GLY A 41 -17.50 16.73 -12.90
N LEU A 42 -16.78 16.26 -11.88
CA LEU A 42 -15.31 16.20 -11.84
C LEU A 42 -14.80 14.82 -12.31
N ALA A 43 -15.65 14.03 -12.97
CA ALA A 43 -15.22 12.82 -13.66
C ALA A 43 -14.27 13.20 -14.81
N TYR A 44 -13.06 12.63 -14.77
CA TYR A 44 -12.07 12.63 -15.83
C TYR A 44 -11.06 13.79 -15.85
N GLU A 45 -10.00 13.62 -15.07
CA GLU A 45 -8.78 13.05 -15.66
C GLU A 45 -8.40 11.86 -14.80
N ALA A 46 -7.66 10.90 -15.36
CA ALA A 46 -6.90 9.94 -14.58
C ALA A 46 -5.82 10.71 -13.77
N THR A 47 -6.23 11.55 -12.81
CA THR A 47 -5.34 12.38 -11.97
C THR A 47 -4.47 11.55 -11.04
N SER A 48 -4.59 10.24 -11.13
CA SER A 48 -3.53 9.32 -10.84
C SER A 48 -3.72 8.16 -11.80
N ARG A 49 -2.99 8.11 -12.92
CA ARG A 49 -2.26 6.85 -13.11
C ARG A 49 -1.65 6.59 -11.75
N GLU A 50 -2.09 5.55 -11.04
CA GLU A 50 -1.41 5.12 -9.82
C GLU A 50 0.06 5.29 -10.11
N GLN A 51 0.72 6.20 -9.39
CA GLN A 51 2.09 6.54 -9.71
C GLN A 51 2.83 5.22 -9.62
N LYS A 52 3.19 4.67 -10.78
CA LYS A 52 3.80 3.36 -10.84
C LYS A 52 5.22 3.60 -10.36
N PHE A 53 5.52 3.12 -9.16
CA PHE A 53 6.86 3.15 -8.61
C PHE A 53 7.52 1.84 -8.98
N ASP A 54 8.27 1.85 -10.08
CA ASP A 54 9.08 0.74 -10.57
C ASP A 54 10.59 1.02 -10.44
N ASP A 55 10.95 2.06 -9.70
CA ASP A 55 12.33 2.47 -9.43
C ASP A 55 13.12 1.44 -8.63
N LEU A 56 12.45 0.48 -7.96
CA LEU A 56 13.09 -0.62 -7.24
C LEU A 56 12.87 -2.00 -7.88
N ASP A 57 12.14 -2.09 -8.99
CA ASP A 57 11.83 -3.38 -9.63
C ASP A 57 13.09 -4.14 -10.02
N PHE A 58 14.17 -3.41 -10.33
CA PHE A 58 15.47 -3.98 -10.68
C PHE A 58 16.13 -4.75 -9.52
N LEU A 59 15.69 -4.55 -8.27
CA LEU A 59 16.19 -5.29 -7.11
C LEU A 59 15.50 -6.65 -6.93
N ILE A 60 14.35 -6.87 -7.57
CA ILE A 60 13.57 -8.09 -7.42
C ILE A 60 14.33 -9.25 -8.07
N GLY A 61 14.79 -10.20 -7.24
CA GLY A 61 15.53 -11.37 -7.72
C GLY A 61 16.96 -11.08 -8.17
N ALA A 62 17.52 -9.91 -7.83
CA ALA A 62 18.87 -9.51 -8.24
C ALA A 62 20.01 -10.21 -7.49
N TRP A 63 19.70 -10.97 -6.43
CA TRP A 63 20.72 -11.63 -5.61
C TRP A 63 21.27 -12.87 -6.28
N SER A 64 22.59 -12.92 -6.39
CA SER A 64 23.32 -14.15 -6.67
C SER A 64 23.50 -14.97 -5.39
N GLN A 65 23.87 -16.24 -5.54
CA GLN A 65 24.26 -17.09 -4.41
C GLN A 65 25.50 -16.56 -3.67
N ALA A 66 26.38 -15.84 -4.37
CA ALA A 66 27.53 -15.21 -3.74
C ALA A 66 27.11 -14.06 -2.83
N ASP A 67 26.18 -13.21 -3.29
CA ASP A 67 25.62 -12.11 -2.49
C ASP A 67 24.90 -12.65 -1.24
N GLU A 68 24.15 -13.74 -1.39
CA GLU A 68 23.51 -14.43 -0.26
C GLU A 68 24.53 -14.89 0.78
N ALA A 69 25.60 -15.57 0.34
CA ALA A 69 26.63 -16.10 1.22
C ALA A 69 27.40 -14.98 1.95
N GLU A 70 27.76 -13.91 1.24
CA GLU A 70 28.42 -12.73 1.82
C GLU A 70 27.53 -12.06 2.88
N PHE A 71 26.28 -11.81 2.53
CA PHE A 71 25.32 -11.18 3.43
C PHE A 71 25.06 -12.03 4.67
N ALA A 72 24.86 -13.34 4.50
CA ALA A 72 24.64 -14.27 5.61
C ALA A 72 25.82 -14.27 6.59
N ASN A 73 27.05 -14.22 6.09
CA ASN A 73 28.26 -14.13 6.91
C ASN A 73 28.29 -12.82 7.73
N LEU A 74 28.06 -11.68 7.08
CA LEU A 74 27.99 -10.37 7.76
C LEU A 74 26.88 -10.31 8.84
N LEU A 75 25.74 -10.94 8.56
CA LEU A 75 24.61 -10.96 9.48
C LEU A 75 24.89 -11.80 10.73
N GLN A 76 25.74 -12.82 10.65
CA GLN A 76 26.15 -13.60 11.83
C GLN A 76 26.84 -12.74 12.87
N THR A 77 27.72 -11.82 12.45
CA THR A 77 28.39 -10.89 13.36
C THR A 77 27.40 -9.98 14.09
N GLN A 78 26.38 -9.49 13.38
CA GLN A 78 25.34 -8.60 13.92
C GLN A 78 24.33 -9.30 14.83
N ARG A 79 24.18 -10.63 14.72
CA ARG A 79 23.26 -11.43 15.55
C ARG A 79 23.85 -11.85 16.89
N THR A 80 25.11 -11.52 17.14
CA THR A 80 25.74 -11.76 18.43
C THR A 80 25.06 -10.86 19.47
N LEU A 81 24.39 -11.48 20.45
CA LEU A 81 23.79 -10.75 21.55
C LEU A 81 24.90 -10.27 22.49
N ASP A 82 25.06 -8.95 22.56
CA ASP A 82 25.91 -8.31 23.57
C ASP A 82 25.07 -8.09 24.84
N SER A 83 25.41 -8.84 25.88
CA SER A 83 24.73 -8.77 27.18
C SER A 83 24.91 -7.43 27.89
N GLU A 84 25.99 -6.68 27.60
CA GLU A 84 26.25 -5.37 28.19
C GLU A 84 25.40 -4.26 27.55
N LEU A 85 24.95 -4.45 26.30
CA LEU A 85 24.03 -3.54 25.62
C LEU A 85 22.57 -3.71 26.06
N TRP A 86 22.24 -4.77 26.79
CA TRP A 86 20.88 -5.13 27.24
C TRP A 86 20.68 -5.05 28.77
N SER A 87 21.67 -4.58 29.52
CA SER A 87 21.61 -4.32 30.97
C SER A 87 21.56 -2.82 31.28
#